data_AF-A0A6I4XKJ2-F1
#
_entry.id   AF-A0A6I4XKJ2-F1
#
_cell.length_a   1.000
_cell.length_b   1.000
_cell.length_c   1.000
_cell.angle_alpha   90.00
_cell.angle_beta   90.00
_cell.angle_gamma   90.00
#
_symmetry.space_group_name_H-M   'P 1'
#
loop_
_entity.id
_entity.type
_entity.pdbx_description
1 polymer ?
#
loop_
_entity_poly.entity_id
_entity_poly.type
_entity_poly.pdbx_seq_one_letter_code
_entity_poly.pdbx_strand_id
1 'polypeptide(L)'
;KIPVQVSVRSGGGTNGMAITQVQGAPTIVVGIPVRYAHTPHCYVDFQDYQAAKELVIQLIKNLDADKIQALVQPLSKEWNK
;
A
#
# COMPACT_ATOMS: atom_id res chain seq x y z
N LYS A 1 -9.13 -5.09 -15.96
CA LYS A 1 -8.99 -4.07 -14.90
C LYS A 1 -8.95 -4.82 -13.56
N ILE A 2 -7.95 -4.58 -12.71
CA ILE A 2 -7.84 -5.23 -11.40
C ILE A 2 -8.74 -4.47 -10.41
N PRO A 3 -9.72 -5.10 -9.74
CA PRO A 3 -10.54 -4.45 -8.72
C PRO A 3 -9.68 -4.06 -7.51
N VAL A 4 -9.85 -2.82 -7.01
CA VAL A 4 -9.15 -2.32 -5.83
C VAL A 4 -10.09 -1.47 -4.98
N GLN A 5 -9.87 -1.48 -3.68
CA GLN A 5 -10.51 -0.55 -2.74
C GLN A 5 -9.44 0.35 -2.13
N VAL A 6 -9.65 1.67 -2.21
CA VAL A 6 -8.82 2.64 -1.50
C VAL A 6 -9.46 2.90 -0.15
N SER A 7 -8.70 2.69 0.91
CA SER A 7 -9.16 2.95 2.28
C SER A 7 -8.26 4.00 2.92
N VAL A 8 -8.88 5.05 3.44
CA VAL A 8 -8.25 5.96 4.40
C VAL A 8 -8.81 5.58 5.77
N ARG A 9 -7.94 5.27 6.73
CA ARG A 9 -8.35 4.91 8.08
C ARG A 9 -8.04 6.07 9.02
N SER A 10 -8.98 6.45 9.88
CA SER A 10 -8.79 7.43 10.95
C SER A 10 -8.05 6.85 12.16
N GLY A 11 -7.81 5.54 12.20
CA GLY A 11 -7.14 4.85 13.29
C GLY A 11 -6.48 3.53 12.89
N GLY A 12 -5.65 3.01 13.79
CA GLY A 12 -4.86 1.79 13.62
C GLY A 12 -3.59 1.99 12.77
N GLY A 13 -2.47 1.46 13.22
CA GLY A 13 -1.17 1.57 12.52
C GLY A 13 -0.97 0.55 11.40
N THR A 14 0.03 0.80 10.58
CA THR A 14 0.64 -0.19 9.68
C THR A 14 2.15 -0.03 9.75
N ASN A 15 2.90 -1.05 9.33
CA ASN A 15 4.36 -0.96 9.28
C ASN A 15 4.87 0.10 8.29
N GLY A 16 4.04 0.53 7.33
CA GLY A 16 4.41 1.56 6.36
C GLY A 16 4.72 2.91 7.00
N MET A 17 4.03 3.26 8.10
CA MET A 17 4.25 4.53 8.81
C MET A 17 5.69 4.67 9.34
N ALA A 18 6.31 3.57 9.78
CA ALA A 18 7.68 3.59 10.28
C ALA A 18 8.69 3.84 9.16
N ILE A 19 8.42 3.36 7.93
CA ILE A 19 9.30 3.51 6.77
C ILE A 19 9.28 4.96 6.25
N THR A 20 8.18 5.68 6.44
CA THR A 20 8.06 7.07 6.00
C THR A 20 8.73 8.08 6.95
N GLN A 21 9.25 7.65 8.10
CA GLN A 21 9.94 8.53 9.05
C GLN A 21 11.41 8.77 8.63
N VAL A 22 12.00 9.89 9.09
CA VAL A 22 13.44 10.27 9.02
C VAL A 22 14.19 9.75 7.77
N GLN A 23 14.26 10.56 6.71
CA GLN A 23 14.88 10.17 5.42
C GLN A 23 14.24 8.90 4.81
N GLY A 24 12.94 8.72 5.05
CA GLY A 24 12.17 7.57 4.60
C GLY A 24 12.00 7.47 3.09
N ALA A 25 11.29 6.43 2.65
CA ALA A 25 11.01 6.17 1.24
C ALA A 25 9.51 6.33 0.92
N PRO A 26 9.15 6.70 -0.32
CA PRO A 26 7.78 6.60 -0.79
C PRO A 26 7.24 5.19 -0.52
N THR A 27 6.16 5.11 0.26
CA THR A 27 5.65 3.84 0.80
C THR A 27 4.15 3.76 0.60
N ILE A 28 3.67 2.61 0.12
CA ILE A 28 2.26 2.26 0.05
C ILE A 28 2.03 0.92 0.73
N VAL A 29 0.89 0.75 1.39
CA VAL A 29 0.48 -0.51 1.99
C VAL A 29 -0.60 -1.15 1.13
N VAL A 30 -0.33 -2.36 0.66
CA VAL A 30 -1.32 -3.20 -0.02
C VAL A 30 -1.70 -4.32 0.94
N GLY A 31 -3.00 -4.48 1.18
CA GLY A 31 -3.54 -5.51 2.07
C GLY A 31 -4.70 -6.24 1.42
N ILE A 32 -4.93 -7.47 1.90
CA ILE A 32 -6.11 -8.26 1.54
C ILE A 32 -7.16 -8.04 2.63
N PRO A 33 -8.42 -7.71 2.29
CA PRO A 33 -9.49 -7.61 3.27
C PRO A 33 -9.62 -8.92 4.05
N VAL A 34 -9.60 -8.81 5.37
CA VAL A 34 -9.64 -9.96 6.28
C VAL A 34 -10.70 -9.75 7.35
N ARG A 35 -11.48 -10.79 7.65
CA ARG A 35 -12.38 -10.82 8.80
C ARG A 35 -11.70 -11.51 9.98
N TYR A 36 -11.94 -10.95 11.17
CA TYR A 36 -11.43 -11.46 12.46
C TYR A 36 -9.89 -11.46 12.56
N ALA A 37 -9.25 -10.43 12.00
CA ALA A 37 -7.82 -10.18 12.20
C ALA A 37 -7.46 -10.21 13.69
N HIS A 38 -6.33 -10.85 14.02
CA HIS A 38 -5.80 -11.02 15.39
C HIS A 38 -6.56 -12.04 16.25
N THR A 39 -7.40 -12.90 15.65
CA THR A 39 -7.98 -14.07 16.31
C THR A 39 -7.30 -15.36 15.80
N PRO A 40 -7.52 -16.53 16.45
CA PRO A 40 -6.96 -17.79 15.97
C PRO A 40 -7.40 -18.18 14.55
N HIS A 41 -8.52 -17.64 14.04
CA HIS A 41 -9.09 -17.98 12.74
C HIS A 41 -9.44 -16.72 11.95
N CYS A 42 -8.71 -16.49 10.85
CA CYS A 42 -8.94 -15.38 9.93
C CYS A 42 -9.57 -15.89 8.64
N TYR A 43 -10.40 -15.06 8.00
CA TYR A 43 -11.06 -15.41 6.74
C TYR A 43 -10.81 -14.32 5.70
N VAL A 44 -10.48 -14.75 4.49
CA VAL A 44 -10.26 -13.89 3.31
C VAL A 44 -11.03 -14.45 2.12
N ASP A 45 -11.42 -13.59 1.18
CA ASP A 45 -11.88 -14.06 -0.12
C ASP A 45 -10.65 -14.43 -0.98
N PHE A 46 -10.69 -15.60 -1.61
CA PHE A 46 -9.59 -16.04 -2.47
C PHE A 46 -9.42 -15.14 -3.70
N GLN A 47 -10.51 -14.54 -4.20
CA GLN A 47 -10.46 -13.58 -5.31
C GLN A 47 -9.73 -12.30 -4.91
N ASP A 48 -9.93 -11.82 -3.68
CA ASP A 48 -9.21 -10.64 -3.16
C ASP A 48 -7.71 -10.92 -3.04
N TYR A 49 -7.33 -12.12 -2.60
CA TYR A 49 -5.93 -12.54 -2.60
C TYR A 49 -5.34 -12.52 -4.03
N GLN A 50 -6.06 -13.09 -5.01
CA GLN A 50 -5.59 -13.15 -6.39
C GLN A 50 -5.46 -11.76 -7.01
N ALA A 51 -6.42 -10.86 -6.74
CA ALA A 51 -6.38 -9.47 -7.19
C ALA A 51 -5.23 -8.70 -6.56
N ALA A 52 -4.99 -8.85 -5.25
CA ALA A 52 -3.87 -8.21 -4.56
C ALA A 52 -2.50 -8.70 -5.08
N LYS A 53 -2.37 -10.01 -5.32
CA LYS A 53 -1.17 -10.61 -5.92
C LYS A 53 -0.89 -10.03 -7.30
N GLU A 54 -1.90 -10.01 -8.17
CA GLU A 54 -1.77 -9.45 -9.52
C GLU A 54 -1.42 -7.96 -9.48
N LEU A 55 -2.05 -7.19 -8.58
CA LEU A 55 -1.75 -5.78 -8.39
C LEU A 55 -0.26 -5.55 -8.04
N VAL A 56 0.26 -6.28 -7.06
CA VAL A 56 1.67 -6.13 -6.63
C VAL A 56 2.63 -6.54 -7.75
N ILE A 57 2.36 -7.63 -8.47
CA ILE A 57 3.18 -8.06 -9.61
C ILE A 57 3.21 -6.97 -10.68
N GLN A 58 2.04 -6.44 -11.06
CA GLN A 58 1.96 -5.39 -12.07
C GLN A 58 2.61 -4.10 -11.60
N LEU A 59 2.46 -3.73 -10.32
CA LEU A 59 3.14 -2.56 -9.75
C LEU A 59 4.65 -2.68 -9.89
N ILE A 60 5.24 -3.80 -9.46
CA ILE A 60 6.70 -4.03 -9.53
C ILE A 60 7.18 -4.03 -10.98
N LYS A 61 6.48 -4.73 -11.88
CA LYS A 61 6.85 -4.78 -13.32
C LYS A 61 6.81 -3.40 -13.98
N ASN A 62 5.94 -2.51 -13.51
CA ASN A 62 5.79 -1.17 -14.04
C ASN A 62 6.62 -0.11 -13.27
N LEU A 63 7.39 -0.48 -12.25
CA LEU A 63 8.18 0.46 -11.46
C LEU A 63 9.58 0.60 -12.08
N ASP A 64 9.72 1.56 -12.98
CA ASP A 64 10.98 1.90 -13.66
C ASP A 64 11.70 3.07 -12.97
N ALA A 65 12.94 3.36 -13.42
CA ALA A 65 13.78 4.41 -12.84
C ALA A 65 13.13 5.79 -12.90
N ASP A 66 12.44 6.12 -14.00
CA ASP A 66 11.79 7.42 -14.18
C ASP A 66 10.62 7.59 -13.19
N LYS A 67 9.80 6.55 -13.02
CA LYS A 67 8.71 6.55 -12.04
C LYS A 67 9.22 6.60 -10.61
N ILE A 68 10.29 5.87 -10.29
CA ILE A 68 10.92 5.95 -8.96
C ILE A 68 11.43 7.37 -8.71
N GLN A 69 12.14 7.96 -9.67
CA GLN A 69 12.66 9.31 -9.56
C GLN A 69 11.54 10.35 -9.36
N ALA A 70 10.40 10.16 -10.03
CA ALA A 70 9.21 11.00 -9.84
C ALA A 70 8.59 10.86 -8.43
N LEU A 71 8.63 9.66 -7.84
CA LEU A 71 8.11 9.40 -6.49
C LEU A 71 9.02 9.96 -5.38
N VAL A 72 10.33 10.02 -5.61
CA VAL A 72 11.34 10.47 -4.64
C VAL A 72 11.51 11.99 -4.61
N GLN A 73 10.89 12.73 -5.54
CA GLN A 73 10.86 14.19 -5.45
C GLN A 73 10.21 14.63 -4.13
N PRO A 74 10.75 15.66 -3.44
CA PRO A 74 10.16 16.14 -2.20
C PRO A 74 8.69 16.47 -2.48
N LEU A 75 7.79 15.81 -1.75
CA LEU A 75 6.36 16.13 -1.76
C LEU A 75 6.26 17.64 -1.63
N SER A 76 5.67 18.28 -2.64
CA SER A 76 5.58 19.74 -2.72
C SER A 76 5.14 20.31 -1.37
N LYS A 77 5.67 21.47 -0.99
CA LYS A 77 5.35 22.20 0.27
C LYS A 77 3.84 22.34 0.57
N GLU A 78 2.99 22.09 -0.42
CA GLU A 78 1.53 22.09 -0.36
C GLU A 78 0.91 20.91 0.42
N TRP A 79 1.58 19.77 0.60
CA TRP A 79 1.03 18.63 1.36
C TRP A 79 1.09 18.82 2.89
N ASN A 80 1.84 19.83 3.35
CA ASN A 80 1.95 20.21 4.78
C ASN A 80 1.03 21.39 5.15
N LYS A 81 0.00 21.68 4.35
CA LYS A 81 -1.11 22.56 4.71
C LYS A 81 -2.35 21.72 5.01
#